data_AF-A0A946M899-F1
#
_entry.id   AF-A0A946M899-F1
#
_cell.length_a   1.000
_cell.length_b   1.000
_cell.length_c   1.000
_cell.angle_alpha   90.00
_cell.angle_beta   90.00
_cell.angle_gamma   90.00
#
_symmetry.space_group_name_H-M   'P 1'
#
loop_
_entity.id
_entity.type
_entity.pdbx_description
1 polymer ?
#
loop_
_entity_poly.entity_id
_entity_poly.type
_entity_poly.pdbx_seq_one_letter_code
_entity_poly.pdbx_strand_id
1 'polypeptide(L)' 'MNKKLKSNLSTFEKDLKSMQLILEEIESKDLSLEEVIDKYKLGVELSKKCQKALEEAEQKIKQVTDDIEK' A
#
# COMPACT_ATOMS: atom_id res chain seq x y z
N MET A 1 1.65 -6.43 -24.53
CA MET A 1 1.15 -7.16 -23.35
C MET A 1 1.57 -6.40 -22.09
N ASN A 2 0.67 -5.66 -21.41
CA ASN A 2 1.03 -4.85 -20.21
C ASN A 2 -0.05 -4.87 -19.10
N LYS A 3 -0.92 -5.90 -19.10
CA LYS A 3 -2.11 -5.95 -18.23
C LYS A 3 -1.77 -6.21 -16.75
N LYS A 4 -0.60 -6.78 -16.45
CA LYS A 4 -0.16 -7.21 -15.10
C LYS A 4 0.44 -6.08 -14.23
N LEU A 5 0.88 -4.97 -14.83
CA LEU A 5 1.41 -3.80 -14.10
C LEU A 5 0.29 -2.89 -13.56
N LYS A 6 -0.77 -2.69 -14.34
CA LYS A 6 -1.92 -1.87 -13.93
C LYS A 6 -2.67 -2.40 -12.71
N SER A 7 -2.69 -3.73 -12.49
CA SER A 7 -3.42 -4.32 -11.38
C SER A 7 -2.77 -4.06 -10.03
N ASN A 8 -1.45 -4.19 -9.91
CA ASN A 8 -0.76 -4.01 -8.63
C ASN A 8 -0.67 -2.53 -8.25
N LEU A 9 -0.51 -1.64 -9.23
CA LEU A 9 -0.51 -0.20 -9.00
C LEU A 9 -1.89 0.30 -8.55
N SER A 10 -2.97 -0.20 -9.17
CA SER A 10 -4.33 0.14 -8.75
C SER A 10 -4.67 -0.38 -7.35
N THR A 11 -4.12 -1.53 -6.94
CA THR A 11 -4.26 -2.02 -5.57
C THR A 11 -3.47 -1.16 -4.58
N PHE A 12 -2.24 -0.78 -4.93
CA PHE A 12 -1.42 0.13 -4.11
C PHE A 12 -2.10 1.46 -3.85
N GLU A 13 -2.61 2.14 -4.89
CA GLU A 13 -3.31 3.42 -4.74
C GLU A 13 -4.55 3.32 -3.84
N LYS A 14 -5.28 2.21 -3.93
CA LYS A 14 -6.44 1.95 -3.06
C LYS A 14 -6.04 1.71 -1.60
N ASP A 15 -5.01 0.90 -1.38
CA ASP A 15 -4.52 0.59 -0.04
C ASP A 15 -3.93 1.86 0.62
N LEU A 16 -3.20 2.67 -0.14
CA LEU A 16 -2.65 3.94 0.31
C LEU A 16 -3.76 4.94 0.67
N LYS A 17 -4.78 5.06 -0.18
CA LYS A 17 -5.95 5.92 0.11
C LYS A 17 -6.70 5.45 1.35
N SER A 18 -6.85 4.14 1.54
CA SER A 18 -7.47 3.58 2.75
C SER A 18 -6.66 3.91 4.00
N MET A 19 -5.32 3.90 3.91
CA MET A 19 -4.44 4.29 5.01
C MET A 19 -4.57 5.77 5.36
N GLN A 20 -4.72 6.66 4.37
CA GLN A 20 -4.98 8.08 4.59
C GLN A 20 -6.30 8.32 5.32
N LEU A 21 -7.37 7.64 4.91
CA LEU A 21 -8.67 7.75 5.59
C LEU A 21 -8.61 7.29 7.05
N ILE A 22 -7.86 6.21 7.34
CA ILE A 22 -7.66 5.74 8.71
C ILE A 22 -6.94 6.79 9.56
N LEU A 23 -5.95 7.48 8.99
CA LEU A 23 -5.25 8.56 9.70
C LEU A 23 -6.18 9.73 10.00
N GLU A 24 -7.00 10.14 9.02
CA GLU A 24 -8.03 11.18 9.21
C GLU A 24 -9.04 10.80 10.31
N GLU A 25 -9.48 9.54 10.33
CA GLU A 25 -10.37 9.03 11.39
C GLU A 25 -9.68 9.03 12.75
N ILE A 26 -8.41 8.60 12.84
CA ILE A 26 -7.64 8.60 14.11
C ILE A 26 -7.44 10.03 14.65
N GLU A 27 -7.26 11.01 13.77
CA GLU A 27 -7.15 12.42 14.15
C GLU A 27 -8.50 13.03 14.59
N SER A 28 -9.62 12.41 14.22
CA SER A 28 -10.93 12.80 14.72
C SER A 28 -11.06 12.48 16.21
N LYS A 29 -11.56 13.44 17.01
CA LYS A 29 -11.60 13.34 18.48
C LYS A 29 -12.73 12.44 19.01
N ASP A 30 -13.45 11.76 18.13
CA ASP A 30 -14.68 11.03 18.45
C ASP A 30 -14.49 9.50 18.51
N LEU A 31 -13.25 9.00 18.40
CA LEU A 31 -12.97 7.56 18.52
C LEU A 31 -12.74 7.13 19.97
N SER A 32 -13.35 6.00 20.33
CA SER A 32 -13.00 5.30 21.56
C SER A 32 -11.61 4.66 21.48
N LEU A 33 -11.02 4.36 22.63
CA LEU A 33 -9.70 3.72 22.71
C LEU A 33 -9.64 2.38 21.95
N GLU A 34 -10.72 1.61 21.98
CA GLU A 34 -10.83 0.32 21.31
C GLU A 34 -10.87 0.48 19.78
N GLU A 35 -11.62 1.47 19.29
CA GLU A 35 -11.66 1.82 17.87
C GLU A 35 -10.29 2.31 17.36
N VAL A 36 -9.57 3.12 18.15
CA VAL A 36 -8.21 3.57 17.80
C VAL A 36 -7.27 2.37 17.66
N ILE A 37 -7.36 1.39 18.56
CA ILE A 37 -6.54 0.17 18.50
C ILE A 37 -6.84 -0.63 17.22
N ASP A 38 -8.11 -0.76 16.84
CA ASP A 38 -8.49 -1.51 15.65
C ASP A 38 -8.12 -0.78 14.35
N LYS A 39 -8.32 0.54 14.30
CA LYS A 39 -7.87 1.39 13.19
C LYS A 39 -6.35 1.34 13.03
N TYR A 40 -5.60 1.36 14.14
CA TYR A 40 -4.15 1.21 14.12
C TYR A 40 -3.70 -0.14 13.56
N LYS A 41 -4.30 -1.26 13.99
CA LYS A 41 -4.02 -2.60 13.42
C LYS A 41 -4.27 -2.62 11.90
N LEU A 42 -5.39 -2.04 11.46
CA LEU A 42 -5.73 -1.94 10.05
C LEU A 42 -4.68 -1.14 9.26
N GLY A 43 -4.22 -0.02 9.83
CA GLY A 43 -3.14 0.79 9.26
C GLY A 43 -1.81 0.03 9.13
N VAL A 44 -1.44 -0.77 10.14
CA VAL A 44 -0.24 -1.63 10.09
C VAL A 44 -0.34 -2.66 8.96
N GLU A 45 -1.49 -3.30 8.78
CA GLU A 45 -1.68 -4.27 7.71
C GLU A 45 -1.67 -3.64 6.32
N LEU A 46 -2.25 -2.45 6.15
CA LEU A 46 -2.18 -1.69 4.90
C LEU A 46 -0.75 -1.24 4.58
N SER A 47 0.01 -0.82 5.58
CA SER A 47 1.42 -0.45 5.43
C SER A 47 2.26 -1.61 4.90
N LYS A 48 2.09 -2.82 5.46
CA LYS A 48 2.75 -4.04 4.95
C LYS A 48 2.39 -4.35 3.50
N LYS A 49 1.12 -4.19 3.12
CA LYS A 49 0.68 -4.39 1.72
C LYS A 49 1.32 -3.39 0.77
N CYS A 50 1.38 -2.12 1.17
CA CYS A 50 2.02 -1.08 0.38
C CYS A 50 3.51 -1.35 0.19
N GLN A 51 4.23 -1.73 1.27
CA GLN A 51 5.64 -2.09 1.20
C GLN A 51 5.88 -3.25 0.23
N LYS A 52 5.09 -4.32 0.33
CA LYS A 52 5.19 -5.47 -0.58
C LYS A 52 4.94 -5.08 -2.04
N ALA A 53 3.95 -4.23 -2.30
CA ALA A 53 3.67 -3.77 -3.65
C ALA A 53 4.84 -2.95 -4.25
N LEU A 54 5.52 -2.15 -3.42
CA LEU A 54 6.71 -1.41 -3.82
C LEU A 54 7.91 -2.34 -4.10
N GLU A 55 8.14 -3.34 -3.25
CA GLU A 55 9.18 -4.36 -3.46
C GLU A 55 8.97 -5.12 -4.77
N GLU A 56 7.73 -5.53 -5.07
CA GLU A 56 7.38 -6.18 -6.32
C GLU A 56 7.60 -5.27 -7.55
N ALA A 57 7.38 -3.95 -7.39
CA ALA A 57 7.62 -2.98 -8.44
C ALA A 57 9.13 -2.81 -8.69
N GLU A 58 9.92 -2.68 -7.63
CA GLU A 58 11.38 -2.58 -7.70
C GLU A 58 12.00 -3.81 -8.37
N GLN A 59 11.58 -5.02 -7.97
CA GLN A 59 12.06 -6.26 -8.58
C GLN A 59 11.78 -6.32 -10.08
N LYS A 60 10.60 -5.87 -10.52
CA LYS A 60 10.26 -5.83 -11.94
C LYS A 60 11.10 -4.81 -12.71
N ILE A 61 11.33 -3.63 -12.13
CA ILE A 61 12.21 -2.63 -12.72
C ILE A 61 13.62 -3.22 -12.90
N LYS A 62 14.15 -3.88 -11.87
CA LYS A 62 15.46 -4.53 -11.94
C LYS A 62 15.54 -5.58 -13.06
N GLN A 63 14.54 -6.45 -13.18
CA GLN A 63 14.49 -7.44 -14.27
C GLN A 63 14.51 -6.78 -15.65
N VAL A 64 13.72 -5.71 -15.84
CA VAL A 64 13.69 -4.98 -17.11
C VAL A 64 15.03 -4.31 -17.40
N THR A 65 15.69 -3.72 -16.39
CA THR A 65 17.02 -3.13 -16.55
C THR A 65 18.07 -4.20 -16.92
N ASP A 66 18.08 -5.34 -16.22
CA ASP A 66 18.99 -6.45 -16.50
C ASP A 66 18.78 -7.03 -17.91
N ASP A 67 17.55 -6.99 -18.43
CA ASP A 67 17.22 -7.41 -19.80
C ASP A 67 17.64 -6.38 -20.87
N ILE A 68 17.72 -5.08 -20.53
CA ILE A 68 18.16 -4.00 -21.44
C ILE A 68 19.69 -3.95 -21.53
N GLU A 69 20.41 -4.30 -20.46
CA GLU A 69 21.88 -4.22 -20.40
C GLU A 69 22.58 -5.46 -21.01
N LYS A 70 21.84 -6.47 -21.44
CA LYS A 70 22.34 -7.65 -22.18
C LYS A 70 22.40 -7.42 -23.69
#